data_AF-A0A0F2J5S6-F1
#
_entry.id   AF-A0A0F2J5S6-F1
#
_cell.length_a   1.000
_cell.length_b   1.000
_cell.length_c   1.000
_cell.angle_alpha   90.00
_cell.angle_beta   90.00
_cell.angle_gamma   90.00
#
_symmetry.space_group_name_H-M   'P 1'
#
loop_
_entity.id
_entity.type
_entity.pdbx_description
1 polymer ?
#
loop_
_entity_poly.entity_id
_entity_poly.type
_entity_poly.pdbx_seq_one_letter_code
_entity_poly.pdbx_strand_id
1 'polypeptide(L)'
;MEQNTLISPIITASAAFTGAVIAQVISHWFSVRRELKKERKTIYQNYFAPIVPELFLYIDSMTHFYGGNKKVNVNEEEFKTHIIDHISKNLRYASPRVLSLFNSVNKYKYMDDLSGFNKEIQELELLLGVLDEYYHLAKESKILEKKELGQILSYRVNYLFWLCVLNYCQWPKKSVCITAYKWLLDDTKYNEDLLKTIRNLTNAEKWTDALNYFVKLTKSEKESLELKEVIFERFKDMKH
;
A
#
# COMPACT_ATOMS: atom_id res chain seq x y z
N MET A 1 71.81 -23.70 -3.07
CA MET A 1 70.50 -24.37 -3.06
C MET A 1 69.51 -23.79 -2.04
N GLU A 2 69.82 -22.67 -1.35
CA GLU A 2 68.97 -22.11 -0.27
C GLU A 2 67.88 -21.12 -0.73
N GLN A 3 67.94 -20.55 -1.94
CA GLN A 3 66.94 -19.57 -2.37
C GLN A 3 65.55 -20.19 -2.67
N ASN A 4 65.48 -21.47 -3.06
CA ASN A 4 64.21 -22.11 -3.40
C ASN A 4 63.36 -22.50 -2.17
N THR A 5 63.94 -22.60 -0.98
CA THR A 5 63.22 -23.01 0.25
C THR A 5 62.46 -21.85 0.92
N LEU A 6 62.86 -20.59 0.68
CA LEU A 6 62.18 -19.40 1.23
C LEU A 6 61.01 -18.89 0.37
N ILE A 7 60.97 -19.24 -0.92
CA ILE A 7 59.91 -18.79 -1.85
C ILE A 7 58.57 -19.50 -1.55
N SER A 8 58.62 -20.80 -1.21
CA SER A 8 57.41 -21.61 -0.95
C SER A 8 56.58 -21.13 0.27
N PRO A 9 57.20 -20.79 1.43
CA PRO A 9 56.49 -20.20 2.57
C PRO A 9 55.84 -18.85 2.25
N ILE A 10 56.51 -17.99 1.46
CA ILE A 10 55.99 -16.66 1.09
C ILE A 10 54.79 -16.78 0.17
N ILE A 11 54.83 -17.69 -0.81
CA ILE A 11 53.69 -17.99 -1.69
C ILE A 11 52.52 -18.54 -0.87
N THR A 12 52.79 -19.47 0.05
CA THR A 12 51.77 -20.07 0.92
C THR A 12 51.13 -19.04 1.84
N ALA A 13 51.93 -18.18 2.47
CA ALA A 13 51.44 -17.10 3.32
C ALA A 13 50.61 -16.07 2.54
N SER A 14 51.05 -15.71 1.33
CA SER A 14 50.33 -14.78 0.45
C SER A 14 49.00 -15.38 -0.03
N ALA A 15 48.98 -16.66 -0.39
CA ALA A 15 47.78 -17.38 -0.77
C ALA A 15 46.80 -17.51 0.41
N ALA A 16 47.30 -17.84 1.61
CA ALA A 16 46.51 -17.93 2.83
C ALA A 16 45.90 -16.56 3.21
N PHE A 17 46.68 -15.49 3.13
CA PHE A 17 46.21 -14.13 3.39
C PHE A 17 45.12 -13.70 2.40
N THR A 18 45.35 -13.94 1.10
CA THR A 18 44.36 -13.65 0.05
C THR A 18 43.08 -14.46 0.26
N GLY A 19 43.21 -15.74 0.60
CA GLY A 19 42.08 -16.60 0.95
C GLY A 19 41.30 -16.10 2.16
N ALA A 20 41.98 -15.64 3.21
CA ALA A 20 41.36 -15.08 4.40
C ALA A 20 40.58 -13.79 4.10
N VAL A 21 41.16 -12.88 3.30
CA VAL A 21 40.49 -11.63 2.89
C VAL A 21 39.22 -11.93 2.08
N ILE A 22 39.31 -12.83 1.09
CA ILE A 22 38.15 -13.24 0.29
C ILE A 22 37.08 -13.88 1.18
N ALA A 23 37.46 -14.79 2.08
CA ALA A 23 36.53 -15.43 3.00
C ALA A 23 35.84 -14.42 3.92
N GLN A 24 36.57 -13.42 4.42
CA GLN A 24 36.01 -12.38 5.28
C GLN A 24 35.01 -11.49 4.54
N VAL A 25 35.33 -11.08 3.30
CA VAL A 25 34.42 -10.30 2.45
C VAL A 25 33.14 -11.08 2.16
N ILE A 26 33.26 -12.35 1.77
CA ILE A 26 32.12 -13.22 1.48
C ILE A 26 31.27 -13.43 2.74
N SER A 27 31.91 -13.69 3.89
CA SER A 27 31.24 -13.87 5.17
C SER A 27 30.45 -12.63 5.59
N HIS A 28 31.06 -11.44 5.48
CA HIS A 28 30.41 -10.18 5.80
C HIS A 28 29.19 -9.94 4.90
N TRP A 29 29.33 -10.17 3.60
CA TRP A 29 28.23 -10.04 2.64
C TRP A 29 27.06 -10.97 2.96
N PHE A 30 27.32 -12.23 3.33
CA PHE A 30 26.28 -13.15 3.78
C PHE A 30 25.65 -12.73 5.12
N SER A 31 26.43 -12.19 6.06
CA SER A 31 25.88 -11.71 7.34
C SER A 31 24.92 -10.55 7.13
N VAL A 32 25.31 -9.54 6.33
CA VAL A 32 24.47 -8.39 6.00
C VAL A 32 23.16 -8.84 5.34
N ARG A 33 23.25 -9.76 4.36
CA ARG A 33 22.04 -10.31 3.71
C ARG A 33 21.11 -11.01 4.69
N ARG A 34 21.66 -11.76 5.65
CA ARG A 34 20.89 -12.47 6.68
C ARG A 34 20.23 -11.51 7.65
N GLU A 35 20.94 -10.46 8.07
CA GLU A 35 20.41 -9.41 8.96
C GLU A 35 19.25 -8.67 8.30
N LEU A 36 19.41 -8.21 7.05
CA LEU A 36 18.33 -7.57 6.29
C LEU A 36 17.11 -8.47 6.11
N LYS A 37 17.32 -9.78 5.88
CA LYS A 37 16.21 -10.75 5.79
C LYS A 37 15.49 -10.91 7.14
N LYS A 38 16.24 -10.94 8.25
CA LYS A 38 15.70 -11.03 9.60
C LYS A 38 14.92 -9.76 9.97
N GLU A 39 15.43 -8.60 9.60
CA GLU A 39 14.77 -7.31 9.82
C GLU A 39 13.44 -7.25 9.04
N ARG A 40 13.44 -7.53 7.74
CA ARG A 40 12.19 -7.59 6.94
C ARG A 40 11.17 -8.55 7.51
N LYS A 41 11.60 -9.73 7.96
CA LYS A 41 10.71 -10.70 8.62
C LYS A 41 10.13 -10.14 9.91
N THR A 42 10.95 -9.48 10.73
CA THR A 42 10.51 -8.82 11.96
C THR A 42 9.47 -7.74 11.69
N ILE A 43 9.71 -6.88 10.69
CA ILE A 43 8.76 -5.84 10.26
C ILE A 43 7.46 -6.49 9.78
N TYR A 44 7.52 -7.49 8.91
CA TYR A 44 6.31 -8.20 8.47
C TYR A 44 5.50 -8.75 9.65
N GLN A 45 6.14 -9.49 10.56
CA GLN A 45 5.44 -10.17 11.66
C GLN A 45 4.85 -9.21 12.69
N ASN A 46 5.59 -8.16 13.05
CA ASN A 46 5.19 -7.26 14.14
C ASN A 46 4.40 -6.05 13.64
N TYR A 47 4.63 -5.61 12.40
CA TYR A 47 4.02 -4.40 11.86
C TYR A 47 2.86 -4.72 10.92
N PHE A 48 3.07 -5.49 9.85
CA PHE A 48 2.06 -5.67 8.80
C PHE A 48 1.07 -6.81 9.07
N ALA A 49 1.55 -7.99 9.45
CA ALA A 49 0.72 -9.18 9.62
C ALA A 49 -0.50 -8.98 10.55
N PRO A 50 -0.41 -8.20 11.65
CA PRO A 50 -1.56 -7.94 12.51
C PRO A 50 -2.69 -7.10 11.87
N ILE A 51 -2.38 -6.22 10.92
CA ILE A 51 -3.34 -5.22 10.39
C ILE A 51 -3.74 -5.43 8.93
N VAL A 52 -2.97 -6.20 8.15
CA VAL A 52 -3.27 -6.44 6.72
C VAL A 52 -4.66 -7.06 6.50
N PRO A 53 -5.09 -8.08 7.27
CA PRO A 53 -6.45 -8.61 7.13
C PRO A 53 -7.52 -7.55 7.38
N GLU A 54 -7.30 -6.66 8.34
CA GLU A 54 -8.24 -5.59 8.69
C GLU A 54 -8.27 -4.48 7.65
N LEU A 55 -7.14 -4.16 7.01
CA LEU A 55 -7.10 -3.26 5.85
C LEU A 55 -8.02 -3.77 4.73
N PHE A 56 -7.99 -5.08 4.46
CA PHE A 56 -8.85 -5.69 3.45
C PHE A 56 -10.33 -5.66 3.87
N LEU A 57 -10.62 -6.05 5.11
CA LEU A 57 -11.98 -6.04 5.64
C LEU A 57 -12.57 -4.64 5.74
N TYR A 58 -11.77 -3.62 6.08
CA TYR A 58 -12.23 -2.23 6.16
C TYR A 58 -12.75 -1.74 4.82
N ILE A 59 -11.97 -1.87 3.75
CA ILE A 59 -12.44 -1.40 2.44
C ILE A 59 -13.61 -2.23 1.93
N ASP A 60 -13.63 -3.55 2.14
CA ASP A 60 -14.75 -4.39 1.70
C ASP A 60 -16.03 -4.13 2.46
N SER A 61 -15.96 -3.88 3.77
CA SER A 61 -17.13 -3.53 4.60
C SER A 61 -17.70 -2.16 4.26
N MET A 62 -16.83 -1.18 4.01
CA MET A 62 -17.24 0.18 3.61
C MET A 62 -17.87 0.16 2.21
N THR A 63 -17.28 -0.57 1.27
CA THR A 63 -17.64 -0.50 -0.17
C THR A 63 -18.53 -1.66 -0.63
N HIS A 64 -19.16 -2.38 0.28
CA HIS A 64 -20.06 -3.47 -0.10
C HIS A 64 -21.32 -2.93 -0.79
N PHE A 65 -21.60 -3.40 -2.02
CA PHE A 65 -22.82 -3.05 -2.73
C PHE A 65 -24.03 -3.67 -2.00
N TYR A 66 -25.01 -2.85 -1.61
CA TYR A 66 -26.18 -3.26 -0.82
C TYR A 66 -27.12 -4.18 -1.62
N GLY A 67 -26.77 -5.47 -1.63
CA GLY A 67 -27.59 -6.59 -2.09
C GLY A 67 -27.99 -7.50 -0.92
N GLY A 68 -28.63 -6.94 0.11
CA GLY A 68 -29.54 -7.71 0.97
C GLY A 68 -29.01 -8.40 2.24
N ASN A 69 -27.71 -8.63 2.47
CA ASN A 69 -27.28 -9.36 3.68
C ASN A 69 -25.92 -8.88 4.23
N LYS A 70 -25.84 -7.66 4.79
CA LYS A 70 -24.81 -7.43 5.82
C LYS A 70 -25.16 -8.36 6.98
N LYS A 71 -24.23 -9.21 7.43
CA LYS A 71 -24.34 -9.77 8.78
C LYS A 71 -24.49 -8.58 9.71
N VAL A 72 -25.65 -8.47 10.33
CA VAL A 72 -26.01 -7.40 11.25
C VAL A 72 -24.86 -7.27 12.26
N ASN A 73 -24.35 -6.05 12.45
CA ASN A 73 -23.37 -5.68 13.50
C ASN A 73 -21.86 -5.71 13.17
N VAL A 74 -21.42 -5.43 11.94
CA VAL A 74 -20.00 -5.10 11.68
C VAL A 74 -19.79 -3.60 11.95
N ASN A 75 -18.91 -3.25 12.90
CA ASN A 75 -18.54 -1.86 13.18
C ASN A 75 -17.33 -1.47 12.32
N GLU A 76 -17.56 -0.84 11.17
CA GLU A 76 -16.48 -0.54 10.21
C GLU A 76 -15.42 0.43 10.78
N GLU A 77 -15.83 1.33 11.68
CA GLU A 77 -14.92 2.26 12.36
C GLU A 77 -14.00 1.57 13.37
N GLU A 78 -14.38 0.38 13.87
CA GLU A 78 -13.55 -0.40 14.78
C GLU A 78 -12.29 -0.91 14.08
N PHE A 79 -12.41 -1.42 12.85
CA PHE A 79 -11.25 -1.84 12.04
C PHE A 79 -10.28 -0.69 11.82
N LYS A 80 -10.80 0.46 11.37
CA LYS A 80 -9.96 1.65 11.13
C LYS A 80 -9.25 2.09 12.42
N THR A 81 -9.99 2.14 13.53
CA THR A 81 -9.43 2.54 14.84
C THR A 81 -8.33 1.59 15.28
N HIS A 82 -8.55 0.27 15.17
CA HIS A 82 -7.55 -0.73 15.54
C HIS A 82 -6.30 -0.65 14.66
N ILE A 83 -6.46 -0.48 13.34
CA ILE A 83 -5.33 -0.29 12.42
C ILE A 83 -4.48 0.93 12.81
N ILE A 84 -5.13 2.09 13.04
CA ILE A 84 -4.43 3.33 13.40
C ILE A 84 -3.74 3.21 14.76
N ASP A 85 -4.38 2.58 15.75
CA ASP A 85 -3.79 2.34 17.06
C ASP A 85 -2.58 1.40 16.99
N HIS A 86 -2.68 0.32 16.20
CA HIS A 86 -1.55 -0.58 15.98
C HIS A 86 -0.37 0.13 15.29
N ILE A 87 -0.63 0.98 14.29
CA ILE A 87 0.40 1.81 13.66
C ILE A 87 1.06 2.71 14.71
N SER A 88 0.27 3.38 15.55
CA SER A 88 0.75 4.27 16.61
C SER A 88 1.66 3.55 17.61
N LYS A 89 1.32 2.32 18.00
CA LYS A 89 2.10 1.50 18.95
C LYS A 89 3.38 0.92 18.34
N ASN A 90 3.47 0.87 17.01
CA ASN A 90 4.55 0.19 16.29
C ASN A 90 5.33 1.11 15.33
N LEU A 91 5.31 2.42 15.55
CA LEU A 91 6.00 3.42 14.70
C LEU A 91 7.50 3.16 14.51
N ARG A 92 8.16 2.43 15.42
CA ARG A 92 9.57 2.02 15.26
C ARG A 92 9.85 1.19 14.00
N TYR A 93 8.81 0.57 13.43
CA TYR A 93 8.88 -0.23 12.21
C TYR A 93 8.34 0.52 10.98
N ALA A 94 7.75 1.71 11.16
CA ALA A 94 7.18 2.50 10.09
C ALA A 94 8.30 3.16 9.27
N SER A 95 8.14 3.22 7.94
CA SER A 95 9.05 4.03 7.13
C SER A 95 8.80 5.54 7.37
N PRO A 96 9.75 6.41 6.98
CA PRO A 96 9.55 7.87 7.02
C PRO A 96 8.28 8.34 6.30
N ARG A 97 7.85 7.64 5.23
CA ARG A 97 6.64 7.98 4.49
C ARG A 97 5.39 7.73 5.33
N VAL A 98 5.23 6.52 5.87
CA VAL A 98 4.09 6.21 6.76
C VAL A 98 4.12 7.07 8.02
N LEU A 99 5.29 7.37 8.58
CA LEU A 99 5.41 8.29 9.71
C LEU A 99 4.87 9.70 9.37
N SER A 100 5.20 10.21 8.18
CA SER A 100 4.67 11.49 7.71
C SER A 100 3.14 11.47 7.57
N LEU A 101 2.59 10.41 6.97
CA LEU A 101 1.13 10.25 6.81
C LEU A 101 0.43 10.13 8.16
N PHE A 102 1.00 9.36 9.08
CA PHE A 102 0.46 9.21 10.44
C PHE A 102 0.47 10.54 11.20
N ASN A 103 1.53 11.34 11.02
CA ASN A 103 1.58 12.68 11.59
C ASN A 103 0.49 13.60 11.00
N SER A 104 0.19 13.50 9.70
CA SER A 104 -0.93 14.24 9.11
C SER A 104 -2.27 13.85 9.73
N VAL A 105 -2.53 12.56 9.94
CA VAL A 105 -3.74 12.08 10.64
C VAL A 105 -3.78 12.60 12.09
N ASN A 106 -2.66 12.58 12.81
CA ASN A 106 -2.62 13.04 14.19
C ASN A 106 -2.84 14.55 14.37
N LYS A 107 -2.56 15.38 13.36
CA LYS A 107 -2.84 16.83 13.44
C LYS A 107 -4.31 17.09 13.76
N TYR A 108 -5.21 16.25 13.25
CA TYR A 108 -6.65 16.34 13.48
C TYR A 108 -7.10 16.03 14.92
N LYS A 109 -6.20 15.52 15.77
CA LYS A 109 -6.48 15.41 17.21
C LYS A 109 -6.40 16.76 17.91
N TYR A 110 -5.72 17.73 17.32
CA TYR A 110 -5.41 19.02 17.94
C TYR A 110 -5.84 20.23 17.10
N MET A 111 -6.07 20.04 15.81
CA MET A 111 -6.49 21.08 14.87
C MET A 111 -7.77 20.64 14.17
N ASP A 112 -8.84 21.39 14.38
CA ASP A 112 -10.05 21.26 13.56
C ASP A 112 -9.86 22.11 12.30
N ASP A 113 -9.99 21.49 11.13
CA ASP A 113 -9.82 22.17 9.85
C ASP A 113 -11.13 22.62 9.22
N LEU A 114 -12.26 22.41 9.92
CA LEU A 114 -13.63 22.78 9.51
C LEU A 114 -14.09 22.20 8.15
N SER A 115 -13.28 21.34 7.52
CA SER A 115 -13.57 20.77 6.19
C SER A 115 -14.53 19.58 6.28
N GLY A 116 -14.48 18.83 7.38
CA GLY A 116 -15.28 17.63 7.61
C GLY A 116 -14.99 16.44 6.70
N PHE A 117 -13.97 16.52 5.81
CA PHE A 117 -13.59 15.42 4.90
C PHE A 117 -12.08 15.23 4.74
N ASN A 118 -11.25 16.23 5.05
CA ASN A 118 -9.79 16.07 4.91
C ASN A 118 -9.23 15.05 5.91
N LYS A 119 -9.85 14.90 7.09
CA LYS A 119 -9.49 13.85 8.04
C LYS A 119 -9.60 12.48 7.37
N GLU A 120 -10.71 12.21 6.70
CA GLU A 120 -10.96 10.97 5.98
C GLU A 120 -9.99 10.79 4.80
N ILE A 121 -9.63 11.86 4.10
CA ILE A 121 -8.57 11.83 3.08
C ILE A 121 -7.25 11.37 3.70
N GLN A 122 -6.80 12.02 4.78
CA GLN A 122 -5.53 11.70 5.43
C GLN A 122 -5.53 10.28 6.01
N GLU A 123 -6.66 9.83 6.57
CA GLU A 123 -6.82 8.46 7.03
C GLU A 123 -6.69 7.47 5.86
N LEU A 124 -7.37 7.70 4.74
CA LEU A 124 -7.25 6.84 3.55
C LEU A 124 -5.85 6.85 2.95
N GLU A 125 -5.18 8.00 2.93
CA GLU A 125 -3.79 8.12 2.48
C GLU A 125 -2.83 7.32 3.37
N LEU A 126 -3.03 7.34 4.69
CA LEU A 126 -2.29 6.50 5.63
C LEU A 126 -2.50 5.02 5.35
N LEU A 127 -3.75 4.57 5.22
CA LEU A 127 -4.07 3.16 4.96
C LEU A 127 -3.47 2.69 3.61
N LEU A 128 -3.58 3.50 2.56
CA LEU A 128 -2.96 3.23 1.26
C LEU A 128 -1.42 3.23 1.35
N GLY A 129 -0.83 4.13 2.12
CA GLY A 129 0.61 4.22 2.35
C GLY A 129 1.17 2.98 3.06
N VAL A 130 0.46 2.48 4.08
CA VAL A 130 0.80 1.22 4.76
C VAL A 130 0.70 0.05 3.78
N LEU A 131 -0.36 0.00 2.97
CA LEU A 131 -0.55 -1.07 2.01
C LEU A 131 0.49 -1.07 0.89
N ASP A 132 0.98 0.11 0.48
CA ASP A 132 2.13 0.23 -0.43
C ASP A 132 3.39 -0.38 0.15
N GLU A 133 3.75 0.00 1.37
CA GLU A 133 4.96 -0.51 2.02
C GLU A 133 4.87 -2.01 2.22
N TYR A 134 3.68 -2.51 2.59
CA TYR A 134 3.42 -3.93 2.67
C TYR A 134 3.66 -4.64 1.33
N TYR A 135 3.12 -4.09 0.24
CA TYR A 135 3.31 -4.65 -1.10
C TYR A 135 4.79 -4.71 -1.50
N HIS A 136 5.53 -3.62 -1.28
CA HIS A 136 6.96 -3.56 -1.60
C HIS A 136 7.76 -4.55 -0.76
N LEU A 137 7.49 -4.61 0.55
CA LEU A 137 8.14 -5.58 1.44
C LEU A 137 7.84 -7.01 1.00
N ALA A 138 6.58 -7.34 0.71
CA ALA A 138 6.17 -8.68 0.27
C ALA A 138 6.85 -9.08 -1.06
N LYS A 139 6.92 -8.15 -2.01
CA LYS A 139 7.57 -8.34 -3.31
C LYS A 139 9.08 -8.56 -3.18
N GLU A 140 9.77 -7.74 -2.40
CA GLU A 140 11.23 -7.82 -2.21
C GLU A 140 11.65 -9.05 -1.40
N SER A 141 10.87 -9.38 -0.38
CA SER A 141 11.14 -10.52 0.50
C SER A 141 10.76 -11.86 -0.11
N LYS A 142 9.96 -11.87 -1.19
CA LYS A 142 9.36 -13.07 -1.79
C LYS A 142 8.63 -13.94 -0.77
N ILE A 143 8.00 -13.30 0.23
CA ILE A 143 7.22 -13.98 1.26
C ILE A 143 5.90 -14.52 0.67
N LEU A 144 5.34 -13.80 -0.31
CA LEU A 144 4.04 -14.09 -0.90
C LEU A 144 4.16 -14.57 -2.35
N GLU A 145 3.20 -15.38 -2.75
CA GLU A 145 3.03 -15.84 -4.13
C GLU A 145 2.50 -14.72 -5.03
N LYS A 146 2.68 -14.89 -6.35
CA LYS A 146 2.20 -13.92 -7.35
C LYS A 146 0.69 -13.63 -7.21
N LYS A 147 -0.10 -14.64 -6.86
CA LYS A 147 -1.55 -14.50 -6.65
C LYS A 147 -1.88 -13.57 -5.48
N GLU A 148 -1.21 -13.74 -4.35
CA GLU A 148 -1.39 -12.92 -3.15
C GLU A 148 -0.91 -11.48 -3.39
N LEU A 149 0.19 -11.29 -4.12
CA LEU A 149 0.63 -9.98 -4.57
C LEU A 149 -0.41 -9.29 -5.47
N GLY A 150 -1.06 -10.04 -6.36
CA GLY A 150 -2.17 -9.55 -7.19
C GLY A 150 -3.37 -9.10 -6.35
N GLN A 151 -3.68 -9.86 -5.28
CA GLN A 151 -4.74 -9.48 -4.35
C GLN A 151 -4.41 -8.15 -3.63
N ILE A 152 -3.18 -8.01 -3.10
CA ILE A 152 -2.74 -6.75 -2.47
C ILE A 152 -2.85 -5.58 -3.45
N LEU A 153 -2.44 -5.81 -4.71
CA LEU A 153 -2.53 -4.80 -5.75
C LEU A 153 -3.98 -4.37 -6.02
N SER A 154 -4.92 -5.32 -6.06
CA SER A 154 -6.35 -5.02 -6.19
C SER A 154 -6.86 -4.12 -5.06
N TYR A 155 -6.49 -4.42 -3.81
CA TYR A 155 -6.85 -3.56 -2.68
C TYR A 155 -6.21 -2.18 -2.77
N ARG A 156 -4.96 -2.05 -3.22
CA ARG A 156 -4.32 -0.75 -3.45
C ARG A 156 -5.07 0.08 -4.49
N VAL A 157 -5.51 -0.54 -5.59
CA VAL A 157 -6.31 0.12 -6.62
C VAL A 157 -7.66 0.55 -6.05
N ASN A 158 -8.32 -0.28 -5.24
CA ASN A 158 -9.59 0.06 -4.62
C ASN A 158 -9.48 1.24 -3.64
N TYR A 159 -8.43 1.28 -2.80
CA TYR A 159 -8.16 2.41 -1.92
C TYR A 159 -7.88 3.69 -2.70
N LEU A 160 -7.10 3.58 -3.79
CA LEU A 160 -6.81 4.72 -4.66
C LEU A 160 -8.06 5.22 -5.39
N PHE A 161 -8.93 4.31 -5.83
CA PHE A 161 -10.22 4.66 -6.42
C PHE A 161 -11.08 5.44 -5.43
N TRP A 162 -11.19 4.93 -4.20
CA TRP A 162 -11.91 5.63 -3.13
C TRP A 162 -11.34 7.03 -2.86
N LEU A 163 -10.03 7.14 -2.72
CA LEU A 163 -9.35 8.41 -2.51
C LEU A 163 -9.64 9.40 -3.65
N CYS A 164 -9.61 8.95 -4.92
CA CYS A 164 -9.92 9.80 -6.07
C CYS A 164 -11.38 10.27 -6.05
N VAL A 165 -12.32 9.37 -5.74
CA VAL A 165 -13.74 9.70 -5.63
C VAL A 165 -13.96 10.69 -4.49
N LEU A 166 -13.36 10.48 -3.31
CA LEU A 166 -13.49 11.36 -2.16
C LEU A 166 -12.97 12.76 -2.46
N ASN A 167 -11.78 12.87 -3.09
CA ASN A 167 -11.24 14.16 -3.50
C ASN A 167 -12.13 14.87 -4.54
N TYR A 168 -12.77 14.13 -5.44
CA TYR A 168 -13.66 14.69 -6.46
C TYR A 168 -15.01 15.15 -5.87
N CYS A 169 -15.62 14.35 -4.99
CA CYS A 169 -16.96 14.63 -4.46
C CYS A 169 -16.96 15.43 -3.15
N GLN A 170 -15.82 15.49 -2.45
CA GLN A 170 -15.62 16.17 -1.16
C GLN A 170 -16.68 15.79 -0.10
N TRP A 171 -17.15 14.54 -0.15
CA TRP A 171 -18.21 14.07 0.75
C TRP A 171 -18.02 12.58 1.08
N PRO A 172 -17.56 12.26 2.31
CA PRO A 172 -17.24 10.89 2.71
C PRO A 172 -18.34 9.86 2.42
N LYS A 173 -19.58 10.14 2.84
CA LYS A 173 -20.71 9.21 2.63
C LYS A 173 -20.98 8.92 1.14
N LYS A 174 -20.98 9.95 0.29
CA LYS A 174 -21.15 9.77 -1.16
C LYS A 174 -19.99 9.02 -1.79
N SER A 175 -18.77 9.29 -1.34
CA SER A 175 -17.58 8.64 -1.87
C SER A 175 -17.64 7.12 -1.67
N VAL A 176 -18.16 6.67 -0.54
CA VAL A 176 -18.37 5.26 -0.23
C VAL A 176 -19.39 4.64 -1.18
N CYS A 177 -20.52 5.30 -1.42
CA CYS A 177 -21.56 4.83 -2.33
C CYS A 177 -21.04 4.67 -3.77
N ILE A 178 -20.25 5.62 -4.27
CA ILE A 178 -19.66 5.54 -5.61
C ILE A 178 -18.59 4.45 -5.66
N THR A 179 -17.75 4.37 -4.63
CA THR A 179 -16.69 3.35 -4.53
C THR A 179 -17.27 1.94 -4.46
N ALA A 180 -18.49 1.77 -3.98
CA ALA A 180 -19.18 0.48 -4.01
C ALA A 180 -19.36 -0.07 -5.44
N TYR A 181 -19.31 0.76 -6.49
CA TYR A 181 -19.29 0.33 -7.90
C TYR A 181 -17.92 -0.17 -8.38
N LYS A 182 -16.93 -0.33 -7.49
CA LYS A 182 -15.61 -0.93 -7.82
C LYS A 182 -15.72 -2.30 -8.48
N TRP A 183 -16.82 -3.03 -8.28
CA TRP A 183 -17.07 -4.33 -8.93
C TRP A 183 -17.23 -4.24 -10.46
N LEU A 184 -17.53 -3.05 -11.00
CA LEU A 184 -17.55 -2.79 -12.45
C LEU A 184 -16.13 -2.73 -13.06
N LEU A 185 -15.11 -2.52 -12.24
CA LEU A 185 -13.71 -2.47 -12.68
C LEU A 185 -13.19 -3.87 -12.99
N ASP A 186 -12.38 -3.96 -14.04
CA ASP A 186 -11.72 -5.18 -14.47
C ASP A 186 -10.39 -5.35 -13.73
N ASP A 187 -10.39 -6.24 -12.74
CA ASP A 187 -9.24 -6.52 -11.89
C ASP A 187 -8.07 -7.18 -12.65
N THR A 188 -8.34 -7.81 -13.80
CA THR A 188 -7.30 -8.37 -14.67
C THR A 188 -6.39 -7.31 -15.28
N LYS A 189 -6.87 -6.06 -15.34
CA LYS A 189 -6.11 -4.90 -15.86
C LYS A 189 -5.21 -4.26 -14.81
N TYR A 190 -5.28 -4.69 -13.54
CA TYR A 190 -4.53 -4.06 -12.47
C TYR A 190 -3.03 -4.39 -12.54
N ASN A 191 -2.19 -3.36 -12.57
CA ASN A 191 -0.73 -3.47 -12.58
C ASN A 191 -0.08 -2.25 -11.88
N GLU A 192 1.25 -2.25 -11.73
CA GLU A 192 1.98 -1.15 -11.08
C GLU A 192 1.96 0.14 -11.91
N ASP A 193 2.01 0.04 -13.25
CA ASP A 193 2.00 1.18 -14.16
C ASP A 193 0.67 1.93 -14.09
N LEU A 194 -0.43 1.20 -13.94
CA LEU A 194 -1.75 1.73 -13.65
C LEU A 194 -1.73 2.58 -12.38
N LEU A 195 -1.25 2.03 -11.26
CA LEU A 195 -1.19 2.76 -9.99
C LEU A 195 -0.31 4.01 -10.11
N LYS A 196 0.83 3.91 -10.79
CA LYS A 196 1.73 5.05 -11.01
C LYS A 196 1.05 6.13 -11.84
N THR A 197 0.34 5.75 -12.90
CA THR A 197 -0.40 6.68 -13.78
C THR A 197 -1.46 7.42 -13.00
N ILE A 198 -2.30 6.70 -12.24
CA ILE A 198 -3.39 7.30 -11.46
C ILE A 198 -2.82 8.21 -10.38
N ARG A 199 -1.75 7.81 -9.68
CA ARG A 199 -1.08 8.67 -8.69
C ARG A 199 -0.53 9.96 -9.26
N ASN A 200 0.05 9.90 -10.45
CA ASN A 200 0.55 11.11 -11.09
C ASN A 200 -0.59 12.09 -11.41
N LEU A 201 -1.76 11.57 -11.80
CA LEU A 201 -2.96 12.39 -12.01
C LEU A 201 -3.49 12.98 -10.69
N THR A 202 -3.57 12.14 -9.64
CA THR A 202 -3.91 12.53 -8.27
C THR A 202 -3.00 13.63 -7.73
N ASN A 203 -1.68 13.48 -7.81
CA ASN A 203 -0.71 14.47 -7.30
C ASN A 203 -0.73 15.78 -8.08
N ALA A 204 -1.16 15.75 -9.35
CA ALA A 204 -1.37 16.94 -10.16
C ALA A 204 -2.75 17.58 -9.94
N GLU A 205 -3.51 17.11 -8.95
CA GLU A 205 -4.89 17.52 -8.64
C GLU A 205 -5.87 17.31 -9.81
N LYS A 206 -5.54 16.40 -10.74
CA LYS A 206 -6.34 16.06 -11.92
C LYS A 206 -7.28 14.88 -11.63
N TRP A 207 -8.10 15.04 -10.60
CA TRP A 207 -9.00 13.98 -10.11
C TRP A 207 -9.99 13.47 -11.16
N THR A 208 -10.51 14.37 -12.00
CA THR A 208 -11.40 14.00 -13.11
C THR A 208 -10.70 13.11 -14.14
N ASP A 209 -9.43 13.39 -14.46
CA ASP A 209 -8.65 12.57 -15.38
C ASP A 209 -8.37 11.18 -14.78
N ALA A 210 -8.07 11.13 -13.48
CA ALA A 210 -7.90 9.87 -12.75
C ALA A 210 -9.18 9.02 -12.80
N LEU A 211 -10.35 9.63 -12.54
CA LEU A 211 -11.65 8.95 -12.61
C LEU A 211 -12.01 8.51 -14.04
N ASN A 212 -11.72 9.34 -15.05
CA ASN A 212 -11.87 8.96 -16.45
C ASN A 212 -10.97 7.77 -16.81
N TYR A 213 -9.80 7.66 -16.17
CA TYR A 213 -8.93 6.50 -16.34
C TYR A 213 -9.58 5.24 -15.76
N PHE A 214 -10.13 5.30 -14.54
CA PHE A 214 -10.87 4.18 -13.94
C PHE A 214 -12.06 3.71 -14.79
N VAL A 215 -12.80 4.64 -15.36
CA VAL A 215 -13.91 4.35 -16.28
C VAL A 215 -13.48 3.52 -17.50
N LYS A 216 -12.27 3.74 -18.01
CA LYS A 216 -11.70 2.95 -19.12
C LYS A 216 -11.28 1.53 -18.70
N LEU A 217 -11.15 1.28 -17.39
CA LEU A 217 -10.78 -0.03 -16.84
C LEU A 217 -11.98 -0.92 -16.57
N THR A 218 -13.19 -0.53 -16.95
CA THR A 218 -14.39 -1.36 -16.80
C THR A 218 -14.35 -2.60 -17.70
N LYS A 219 -15.15 -3.63 -17.37
CA LYS A 219 -15.13 -4.92 -18.10
C LYS A 219 -15.86 -4.83 -19.45
N SER A 220 -16.79 -3.89 -19.61
CA SER A 220 -17.54 -3.66 -20.84
C SER A 220 -17.90 -2.19 -21.06
N GLU A 221 -18.28 -1.84 -22.30
CA GLU A 221 -18.75 -0.49 -22.64
C GLU A 221 -20.02 -0.09 -21.86
N LYS A 222 -20.92 -1.05 -21.63
CA LYS A 222 -22.13 -0.83 -20.81
C LYS A 222 -21.78 -0.44 -19.38
N GLU A 223 -20.85 -1.16 -18.75
CA GLU A 223 -20.39 -0.86 -17.39
C GLU A 223 -19.57 0.43 -17.35
N SER A 224 -18.85 0.77 -18.43
CA SER A 224 -18.21 2.08 -18.58
C SER A 224 -19.24 3.20 -18.54
N LEU A 225 -20.35 3.05 -19.26
CA LEU A 225 -21.44 4.02 -19.25
C LEU A 225 -22.09 4.11 -17.87
N GLU A 226 -22.38 2.96 -17.23
CA GLU A 226 -22.95 2.90 -15.88
C GLU A 226 -22.04 3.60 -14.86
N LEU A 227 -20.74 3.31 -14.86
CA LEU A 227 -19.79 3.94 -13.95
C LEU A 227 -19.66 5.44 -14.24
N LYS A 228 -19.68 5.88 -15.50
CA LYS A 228 -19.71 7.31 -15.86
C LYS A 228 -20.95 8.00 -15.32
N GLU A 229 -22.13 7.41 -15.50
CA GLU A 229 -23.38 7.96 -14.99
C GLU A 229 -23.32 8.15 -13.47
N VAL A 230 -22.81 7.15 -12.74
CA VAL A 230 -22.68 7.20 -11.28
C VAL A 230 -21.64 8.24 -10.84
N ILE A 231 -20.48 8.32 -11.48
CA ILE A 231 -19.42 9.25 -11.07
C ILE A 231 -19.76 10.70 -11.45
N PHE A 232 -20.27 10.93 -12.67
CA PHE A 232 -20.30 12.26 -13.26
C PHE A 232 -21.69 12.87 -13.40
N GLU A 233 -22.75 12.07 -13.59
CA GLU A 233 -24.07 12.60 -13.95
C GLU A 233 -25.03 12.58 -12.77
N ARG A 234 -25.29 11.42 -12.17
CA ARG A 234 -26.26 11.25 -11.07
C ARG A 234 -25.94 12.05 -9.80
N PHE A 235 -24.70 12.51 -9.65
CA PHE A 235 -24.25 13.20 -8.44
C PHE A 235 -23.74 14.63 -8.67
N LYS A 236 -23.79 15.15 -9.91
CA LYS A 236 -23.63 16.59 -10.20
C LYS A 236 -24.81 17.41 -9.68
N ASP A 237 -26.02 16.87 -9.77
CA ASP A 237 -27.27 17.56 -9.42
C ASP A 237 -27.47 17.77 -7.91
N MET A 238 -26.60 17.18 -7.08
CA MET A 238 -26.63 17.31 -5.62
C MET A 238 -25.49 18.18 -5.07
N LYS A 239 -24.90 19.05 -5.92
CA LYS A 239 -24.01 20.16 -5.50
C LYS A 239 -24.78 21.42 -5.08
N HIS A 240 -26.12 21.34 -5.02
CA HIS A 240 -27.02 22.37 -4.52
C HIS A 240 -27.57 22.01 -3.15
#